data_AF-A0A1A7YIJ2-F1
#
_entry.id   AF-A0A1A7YIJ2-F1
#
_cell.length_a   1.000
_cell.length_b   1.000
_cell.length_c   1.000
_cell.angle_alpha   90.00
_cell.angle_beta   90.00
_cell.angle_gamma   90.00
#
_symmetry.space_group_name_H-M   'P 1'
#
loop_
_entity.id
_entity.type
_entity.pdbx_description
1 polymer ?
#
loop_
_entity_poly.entity_id
_entity_poly.type
_entity_poly.pdbx_seq_one_letter_code
_entity_poly.pdbx_strand_id
1 'polypeptide(L)'
;LPLCLSGPDPLGWLFLRHRQEQYFGSLQAESAGGACPDECDCPPSFPIAMYCDGRGLTAMPSIPSRIKYLYLQNNAITALPDS
;
A
#
# COMPACT_ATOMS: atom_id res chain seq x y z
N LEU A 1 41.63 15.82 -6.48
CA LEU A 1 41.72 15.84 -5.00
C LEU A 1 40.31 15.94 -4.44
N PRO A 2 39.73 14.86 -3.87
CA PRO A 2 38.47 14.95 -3.14
C PRO A 2 38.77 15.31 -1.68
N LEU A 3 38.08 16.31 -1.12
CA LEU A 3 38.10 16.56 0.33
C LEU A 3 36.74 16.16 0.88
N CYS A 4 36.75 15.08 1.66
CA CYS A 4 35.67 14.61 2.50
C CYS A 4 35.30 15.69 3.54
N LEU A 5 34.08 16.19 3.49
CA LEU A 5 33.46 16.90 4.62
C LEU A 5 32.64 15.87 5.42
N SER A 6 33.33 15.13 6.28
CA SER A 6 32.71 14.26 7.28
C SER A 6 32.61 15.02 8.60
N GLY A 7 31.54 15.81 8.75
CA GLY A 7 31.07 16.34 10.03
C GLY A 7 29.64 15.87 10.27
N PRO A 8 29.23 15.51 11.49
CA PRO A 8 27.85 15.16 11.78
C PRO A 8 26.98 16.42 11.64
N ASP A 9 26.12 16.47 10.62
CA ASP A 9 25.18 17.56 10.43
C ASP A 9 24.29 17.70 11.68
N PRO A 10 24.32 18.84 12.39
CA PRO A 10 23.51 19.04 13.59
C PRO A 10 22.00 19.03 13.32
N LEU A 11 21.62 19.09 12.04
CA LEU A 11 20.26 18.99 11.53
C LEU A 11 19.95 17.62 10.90
N GLY A 12 20.86 16.63 11.00
CA GLY A 12 20.65 15.26 10.50
C GLY A 12 19.38 14.61 11.04
N TRP A 13 19.01 14.92 12.28
CA TRP A 13 17.77 14.48 12.91
C TRP A 13 16.49 14.92 12.19
N LEU A 14 16.50 16.08 11.52
CA LEU A 14 15.34 16.55 10.73
C LEU A 14 15.09 15.62 9.54
N PHE A 15 16.16 15.08 8.94
CA PHE A 15 16.06 14.12 7.85
C PHE A 15 15.68 12.70 8.33
N LEU A 16 16.18 12.26 9.50
CA LEU A 16 15.76 10.97 10.08
C LEU A 16 14.27 10.98 10.50
N ARG A 17 13.76 12.09 11.05
CA ARG A 17 12.35 12.20 11.44
C ARG A 17 11.39 12.10 10.24
N HIS A 18 11.74 12.69 9.10
CA HIS A 18 10.96 12.54 7.87
C HIS A 18 11.08 11.15 7.24
N ARG A 19 12.24 10.50 7.34
CA ARG A 19 12.40 9.12 6.84
C ARG A 19 11.66 8.09 7.70
N GLN A 20 11.57 8.32 9.01
CA GLN A 20 10.89 7.43 9.95
C GLN A 20 9.36 7.49 9.81
N GLU A 21 8.78 8.64 9.50
CA GLU A 21 7.34 8.80 9.23
C GLU A 21 6.88 8.01 7.99
N GLN A 22 7.74 7.86 6.97
CA GLN A 22 7.43 7.12 5.75
C GLN A 22 7.59 5.60 5.88
N TYR A 23 8.47 5.12 6.77
CA TYR A 23 8.65 3.69 7.05
C TYR A 23 7.67 3.14 8.10
N PHE A 24 7.31 3.95 9.11
CA PHE A 24 6.40 3.49 10.17
C PHE A 24 4.95 3.41 9.69
N GLY A 25 4.51 4.33 8.81
CA GLY A 25 3.19 4.28 8.21
C GLY A 25 3.00 3.15 7.19
N SER A 26 4.07 2.67 6.55
CA SER A 26 4.02 1.55 5.59
C SER A 26 4.03 0.19 6.27
N LEU A 27 4.83 0.00 7.33
CA LEU A 27 4.86 -1.27 8.08
C LEU A 27 3.61 -1.48 8.94
N GLN A 28 3.00 -0.40 9.44
CA GLN A 28 1.81 -0.51 10.29
C GLN A 28 0.51 -0.71 9.49
N ALA A 29 0.50 -0.39 8.19
CA ALA A 29 -0.61 -0.71 7.29
C ALA A 29 -0.80 -2.22 7.10
N GLU A 30 0.24 -3.01 7.33
CA GLU A 30 0.23 -4.47 7.19
C GLU A 30 -0.40 -5.16 8.41
N SER A 31 -0.25 -4.59 9.61
CA SER A 31 -0.73 -5.24 10.85
C SER A 31 -2.14 -4.81 11.29
N ALA A 32 -2.65 -3.66 10.85
CA ALA A 32 -3.98 -3.18 11.23
C ALA A 32 -5.04 -3.36 10.12
N GLY A 33 -4.61 -3.74 8.90
CA GLY A 33 -5.41 -3.59 7.69
C GLY A 33 -5.63 -4.87 6.88
N GLY A 34 -5.52 -6.07 7.46
CA GLY A 34 -5.76 -7.36 6.77
C GLY A 34 -4.76 -7.68 5.65
N ALA A 35 -4.62 -8.97 5.29
CA ALA A 35 -3.76 -9.37 4.17
C ALA A 35 -4.35 -8.91 2.81
N CYS A 36 -3.51 -8.69 1.80
CA CYS A 36 -3.98 -8.54 0.42
C CYS A 36 -4.42 -9.93 -0.09
N PRO A 37 -5.59 -10.07 -0.74
CA PRO A 37 -6.00 -11.35 -1.29
C PRO A 37 -5.11 -11.76 -2.48
N ASP A 38 -4.78 -13.05 -2.61
CA ASP A 38 -3.89 -13.58 -3.67
C ASP A 38 -4.41 -13.32 -5.09
N GLU A 39 -5.72 -13.15 -5.23
CA GLU A 39 -6.37 -12.83 -6.48
C GLU A 39 -6.29 -11.34 -6.83
N CYS A 40 -5.72 -10.47 -6.00
CA CYS A 40 -5.51 -9.05 -6.31
C CYS A 40 -4.07 -8.58 -6.00
N ASP A 41 -3.71 -7.40 -6.49
CA ASP A 41 -2.43 -6.76 -6.18
C ASP A 41 -2.62 -5.50 -5.35
N CYS A 42 -1.80 -5.36 -4.30
CA CYS A 42 -1.77 -4.19 -3.42
C CYS A 42 -0.36 -3.57 -3.45
N PRO A 43 -0.12 -2.51 -4.23
CA PRO A 43 1.23 -1.95 -4.37
C PRO A 43 1.69 -1.24 -3.09
N PRO A 44 2.96 -1.43 -2.66
CA PRO A 44 3.49 -0.81 -1.45
C PRO A 44 3.64 0.72 -1.58
N SER A 45 3.76 1.24 -2.80
CA SER A 45 3.79 2.68 -3.09
C SER A 45 2.42 3.35 -2.87
N PHE A 46 1.33 2.58 -2.91
CA PHE A 46 -0.03 3.07 -2.72
C PHE A 46 -0.90 2.04 -1.99
N PRO A 47 -0.66 1.82 -0.68
CA PRO A 47 -1.18 0.68 0.09
C PRO A 47 -2.70 0.75 0.39
N ILE A 48 -3.35 1.86 -0.01
CA ILE A 48 -4.80 2.07 0.09
C ILE A 48 -5.54 1.75 -1.22
N ALA A 49 -4.83 1.28 -2.25
CA ALA A 49 -5.41 0.79 -3.50
C ALA A 49 -5.28 -0.73 -3.63
N MET A 50 -6.29 -1.34 -4.23
CA MET A 50 -6.35 -2.76 -4.55
C MET A 50 -6.76 -2.96 -6.01
N TYR A 51 -5.93 -3.68 -6.76
CA TYR A 51 -6.10 -3.92 -8.19
C TYR A 51 -6.49 -5.37 -8.45
N CYS A 52 -7.72 -5.57 -8.90
CA CYS A 52 -8.31 -6.88 -9.18
C CYS A 52 -8.83 -6.96 -10.63
N ASP A 53 -8.42 -6.05 -11.50
CA ASP A 53 -8.97 -5.91 -12.84
C ASP A 53 -8.43 -6.94 -13.84
N GLY A 54 -9.29 -7.38 -14.77
CA GLY A 54 -8.89 -8.31 -15.85
C GLY A 54 -8.59 -9.73 -15.38
N ARG A 55 -9.08 -10.15 -14.20
CA ARG A 55 -8.72 -11.43 -13.56
C ARG A 55 -9.77 -12.52 -13.70
N GLY A 56 -10.86 -12.25 -14.42
CA GLY A 56 -11.95 -13.20 -14.60
C GLY A 56 -12.73 -13.48 -13.31
N LEU A 57 -12.75 -12.53 -12.36
CA LEU A 57 -13.48 -12.69 -11.11
C LEU A 57 -14.98 -12.86 -11.39
N THR A 58 -15.58 -13.89 -10.82
CA THR A 58 -17.03 -14.17 -10.92
C THR A 58 -17.81 -13.62 -9.74
N ALA A 59 -17.12 -13.30 -8.65
CA ALA A 59 -17.67 -12.78 -7.40
C ALA A 59 -16.80 -11.64 -6.86
N MET A 60 -17.36 -10.87 -5.93
CA MET A 60 -16.65 -9.77 -5.27
C MET A 60 -15.54 -10.33 -4.36
N PRO A 61 -14.31 -9.81 -4.44
CA PRO A 61 -13.21 -10.26 -3.58
C PRO A 61 -13.39 -9.80 -2.13
N SER A 62 -12.63 -10.41 -1.21
CA SER A 62 -12.56 -9.93 0.18
C SER A 62 -11.80 -8.61 0.24
N ILE A 63 -12.47 -7.53 0.62
CA ILE A 63 -11.88 -6.18 0.63
C ILE A 63 -11.33 -5.87 2.02
N PRO A 64 -10.02 -5.66 2.19
CA PRO A 64 -9.44 -5.26 3.45
C PRO A 64 -9.88 -3.84 3.86
N SER A 65 -10.07 -3.60 5.17
CA SER A 65 -10.59 -2.33 5.71
C SER A 65 -9.72 -1.10 5.42
N ARG A 66 -8.44 -1.29 5.08
CA ARG A 66 -7.51 -0.21 4.71
C ARG A 66 -7.72 0.32 3.29
N ILE A 67 -8.38 -0.45 2.42
CA ILE A 67 -8.52 -0.13 0.99
C ILE A 67 -9.58 0.96 0.80
N LYS A 68 -9.19 2.01 0.09
CA LYS A 68 -10.05 3.15 -0.29
C LYS A 68 -10.33 3.20 -1.78
N TYR A 69 -9.45 2.61 -2.59
CA TYR A 69 -9.56 2.56 -4.04
C TYR A 69 -9.57 1.10 -4.49
N LEU A 70 -10.64 0.69 -5.17
CA LEU A 70 -10.84 -0.68 -5.62
C LEU A 70 -11.07 -0.69 -7.13
N TYR A 71 -10.24 -1.46 -7.85
CA TYR A 71 -10.31 -1.62 -9.30
C TYR A 71 -10.78 -3.03 -9.64
N LEU A 72 -11.94 -3.15 -10.28
CA LEU A 72 -12.61 -4.42 -10.60
C LEU A 72 -13.00 -4.54 -12.08
N GLN A 73 -12.55 -3.62 -12.93
CA GLN A 73 -12.91 -3.60 -14.35
C GLN A 73 -12.48 -4.89 -15.08
N ASN A 74 -13.15 -5.21 -16.18
CA ASN A 74 -12.84 -6.37 -17.04
C ASN A 74 -12.91 -7.73 -16.30
N ASN A 75 -13.87 -7.88 -15.40
CA ASN A 75 -14.21 -9.15 -14.75
C ASN A 75 -15.61 -9.64 -15.15
N ALA A 76 -16.00 -10.81 -14.65
CA ALA A 76 -17.30 -11.45 -14.90
C ALA A 76 -18.21 -11.42 -13.65
N ILE A 77 -18.11 -10.36 -12.84
CA ILE A 77 -18.89 -10.20 -11.60
C ILE A 77 -20.34 -9.91 -11.97
N THR A 78 -21.25 -10.81 -11.60
CA THR A 78 -22.68 -10.71 -11.96
C THR A 78 -23.56 -10.14 -10.85
N ALA A 79 -23.07 -10.10 -9.62
CA ALA A 79 -23.81 -9.61 -8.47
C ALA A 79 -22.90 -8.86 -7.51
N LEU A 80 -23.47 -7.84 -6.85
CA LEU A 80 -22.84 -7.18 -5.71
C LEU A 80 -23.32 -7.88 -4.43
N PRO A 81 -22.49 -7.96 -3.38
CA PRO A 81 -22.93 -8.47 -2.10
C PRO A 81 -24.06 -7.58 -1.54
N ASP A 82 -25.11 -8.20 -1.01
CA ASP A 82 -26.12 -7.51 -0.21
C ASP A 82 -25.46 -6.98 1.08
N SER A 83 -25.81 -5.75 1.45
CA SER A 83 -25.23 -4.97 2.56
C SER A 83 -25.52 -5.54 3.94
#